data_AF-A0A2V7JC38-F1
#
_entry.id   AF-A0A2V7JC38-F1
#
_cell.length_a   1.000
_cell.length_b   1.000
_cell.length_c   1.000
_cell.angle_alpha   90.00
_cell.angle_beta   90.00
_cell.angle_gamma   90.00
#
_symmetry.space_group_name_H-M   'P 1'
#
loop_
_entity.id
_entity.type
_entity.pdbx_description
1 polymer ?
#
loop_
_entity_poly.entity_id
_entity_poly.type
_entity_poly.pdbx_seq_one_letter_code
_entity_poly.pdbx_strand_id
1 'polypeptide(L)'
;MLNRSKLAAVGLLAAVFVAGGLAGWGGREAAESDDRGPRRRGPDALVSYLSRELDLSSAQRDSVRAIIARHSPETDSLWARVRPRFDSIKARMRTEIDAQLTPKQRARHQQLIEQAEHHRKEREDSTKGKAVGGGGH
;
A
#
# COMPACT_ATOMS: atom_id res chain seq x y z
N MET A 1 -32.71 19.49 5.80
CA MET A 1 -31.71 20.55 5.57
C MET A 1 -30.33 19.93 5.75
N LEU A 2 -29.66 19.59 4.65
CA LEU A 2 -28.30 19.05 4.71
C LEU A 2 -27.34 20.19 5.06
N ASN A 3 -26.84 20.19 6.29
CA ASN A 3 -25.93 21.22 6.79
C ASN A 3 -24.71 21.31 5.87
N ARG A 4 -24.47 22.48 5.29
CA ARG A 4 -23.32 22.78 4.41
C ARG A 4 -21.99 22.31 5.01
N SER A 5 -21.88 22.26 6.34
CA SER A 5 -20.71 21.77 7.07
C SER A 5 -20.48 20.26 6.99
N LYS A 6 -21.55 19.44 6.95
CA LYS A 6 -21.43 17.98 6.76
C LYS A 6 -21.09 17.64 5.31
N LEU A 7 -21.65 18.39 4.35
CA LEU A 7 -21.29 18.28 2.93
C LEU A 7 -19.85 18.72 2.66
N ALA A 8 -19.38 19.78 3.33
CA ALA A 8 -17.98 20.23 3.25
C ALA A 8 -17.01 19.20 3.85
N ALA A 9 -17.35 18.58 4.99
CA ALA A 9 -16.52 17.56 5.62
C ALA A 9 -16.41 16.27 4.77
N VAL A 10 -17.53 15.84 4.16
CA VAL A 10 -17.54 14.68 3.25
C VAL A 10 -16.81 15.00 1.94
N GLY A 11 -16.97 16.22 1.43
CA GLY A 11 -16.22 16.69 0.26
C GLY A 11 -14.71 16.76 0.49
N LEU A 12 -14.29 17.21 1.67
CA LEU A 12 -12.88 17.24 2.07
C LEU A 12 -12.32 15.81 2.21
N LEU A 13 -13.09 14.87 2.81
CA LEU A 13 -12.69 13.47 2.93
C LEU A 13 -12.53 12.80 1.56
N ALA A 14 -13.47 13.05 0.64
CA ALA A 14 -13.39 12.53 -0.73
C ALA A 14 -12.19 13.12 -1.50
N ALA A 15 -11.90 14.41 -1.31
CA ALA A 15 -10.74 15.06 -1.91
C ALA A 15 -9.41 14.48 -1.38
N VAL A 16 -9.30 14.22 -0.08
CA VAL A 16 -8.13 13.55 0.52
C VAL A 16 -7.99 12.10 0.04
N PHE A 17 -9.09 11.39 -0.20
CA PHE A 17 -9.06 10.02 -0.72
C PHE A 17 -8.62 9.97 -2.19
N VAL A 18 -9.05 10.94 -3.01
CA VAL A 18 -8.62 11.07 -4.42
C VAL A 18 -7.18 11.56 -4.51
N ALA A 19 -6.76 12.48 -3.63
CA ALA A 19 -5.36 12.91 -3.53
C ALA A 19 -4.45 11.78 -3.01
N GLY A 20 -4.91 10.96 -2.05
CA GLY A 20 -4.23 9.77 -1.55
C GLY A 20 -4.15 8.63 -2.57
N GLY A 21 -5.07 8.59 -3.56
CA GLY A 21 -5.03 7.66 -4.69
C GLY A 21 -3.91 7.94 -5.70
N LEU A 22 -3.37 9.17 -5.71
CA LEU A 22 -2.28 9.57 -6.60
C LEU A 22 -0.88 9.55 -5.94
N ALA A 23 -0.80 9.35 -4.61
CA ALA A 23 0.47 9.19 -3.88
C ALA A 23 1.16 7.82 -4.12
N GLY A 24 0.74 7.07 -5.14
CA GLY A 24 1.42 5.88 -5.63
C GLY A 24 2.50 6.14 -6.67
N TRP A 25 2.67 7.39 -7.13
CA TRP A 25 3.59 7.70 -8.23
C TRP A 25 4.28 9.06 -8.03
N GLY A 26 5.51 9.04 -7.50
CA GLY A 26 6.43 10.19 -7.55
C GLY A 26 6.89 10.68 -6.18
N GLY A 27 8.20 10.88 -6.05
CA GLY A 27 8.80 11.58 -4.90
C GLY A 27 9.93 10.82 -4.22
N ARG A 28 11.04 10.65 -4.93
CA ARG A 28 12.37 10.57 -4.32
C ARG A 28 12.71 11.97 -3.74
N GLU A 29 13.58 11.99 -2.74
CA GLU A 29 14.09 13.17 -2.01
C GLU A 29 13.10 13.93 -1.10
N ALA A 30 13.08 13.55 0.19
CA ALA A 30 13.24 14.51 1.28
C ALA A 30 13.56 13.80 2.62
N ALA A 31 14.61 14.31 3.25
CA ALA A 31 14.94 14.31 4.68
C ALA A 31 15.38 12.99 5.34
N GLU A 32 16.70 12.94 5.53
CA GLU A 32 17.39 12.34 6.68
C GLU A 32 16.64 12.65 7.98
N SER A 33 16.07 11.61 8.57
CA SER A 33 15.93 11.47 10.02
C SER A 33 15.98 9.99 10.32
N ASP A 34 17.08 9.65 10.98
CA ASP A 34 17.49 8.32 11.38
C ASP A 34 16.55 7.84 12.48
N ASP A 35 15.60 6.95 12.15
CA ASP A 35 15.16 5.92 13.08
C ASP A 35 14.56 4.72 12.34
N ARG A 36 15.20 3.57 12.53
CA ARG A 36 15.05 2.36 11.72
C ARG A 36 13.75 1.63 12.03
N GLY A 37 12.81 1.68 11.09
CA GLY A 37 11.73 0.71 10.98
C GLY A 37 11.49 0.35 9.51
N PRO A 38 11.44 -0.95 9.12
CA PRO A 38 11.15 -1.33 7.74
C PRO A 38 9.78 -0.79 7.36
N ARG A 39 9.65 -0.26 6.12
CA ARG A 39 8.39 0.25 5.55
C ARG A 39 7.35 -0.89 5.53
N ARG A 40 6.63 -1.07 6.64
CA ARG A 40 5.67 -2.14 6.92
C ARG A 40 4.43 -1.96 6.05
N ARG A 41 4.34 -2.55 4.85
CA ARG A 41 3.04 -2.59 4.15
C ARG A 41 2.07 -3.43 5.01
N GLY A 42 0.96 -2.81 5.38
CA GLY A 42 -0.02 -3.31 6.34
C GLY A 42 -0.68 -2.13 7.06
N PRO A 43 -1.62 -2.38 7.98
CA PRO A 43 -2.25 -1.35 8.81
C PRO A 43 -1.24 -0.34 9.38
N ASP A 44 -0.05 -0.82 9.75
CA ASP A 44 1.04 -0.02 10.31
C ASP A 44 1.70 0.97 9.33
N ALA A 45 1.78 0.67 8.02
CA ALA A 45 2.27 1.69 7.06
C ALA A 45 1.29 2.84 6.96
N LEU A 46 -0.01 2.53 6.91
CA LEU A 46 -1.04 3.55 6.81
C LEU A 46 -1.07 4.40 8.09
N VAL A 47 -1.01 3.77 9.26
CA VAL A 47 -0.87 4.48 10.54
C VAL A 47 0.38 5.35 10.53
N SER A 48 1.54 4.81 10.12
CA SER A 48 2.82 5.54 10.12
C SER A 48 2.85 6.71 9.12
N TYR A 49 2.19 6.56 7.97
CA TYR A 49 2.01 7.63 7.00
C TYR A 49 1.12 8.74 7.59
N LEU A 50 -0.08 8.38 8.07
CA LEU A 50 -1.01 9.33 8.68
C LEU A 50 -0.43 10.01 9.92
N SER A 51 0.39 9.28 10.69
CA SER A 51 1.09 9.83 11.86
C SER A 51 2.02 10.96 11.50
N ARG A 52 2.75 10.82 10.37
CA ARG A 52 3.71 11.81 9.90
C ARG A 52 3.04 12.98 9.21
N GLU A 53 2.02 12.71 8.41
CA GLU A 53 1.35 13.74 7.62
C GLU A 53 0.43 14.63 8.46
N LEU A 54 -0.10 14.09 9.58
CA LEU A 54 -1.09 14.77 10.42
C LEU A 54 -0.60 15.03 11.85
N ASP A 55 0.68 14.79 12.13
CA ASP A 55 1.30 14.93 13.45
C ASP A 55 0.48 14.28 14.58
N LEU A 56 0.09 13.02 14.39
CA LEU A 56 -0.81 12.34 15.33
C LEU A 56 -0.13 12.11 16.69
N SER A 57 -0.82 12.49 17.77
CA SER A 57 -0.44 12.12 19.15
C SER A 57 -0.46 10.59 19.33
N SER A 58 0.17 10.08 20.41
CA SER A 58 0.18 8.65 20.72
C SER A 58 -1.24 8.05 20.81
N ALA A 59 -2.13 8.71 21.56
CA ALA A 59 -3.52 8.27 21.72
C ALA A 59 -4.29 8.24 20.39
N GLN A 60 -4.03 9.21 19.49
CA GLN A 60 -4.63 9.23 18.16
C GLN A 60 -4.10 8.10 17.27
N ARG A 61 -2.78 7.83 17.32
CA ARG A 61 -2.17 6.71 16.58
C ARG A 61 -2.76 5.36 16.98
N ASP A 62 -2.95 5.13 18.27
CA ASP A 62 -3.55 3.89 18.78
C ASP A 62 -5.01 3.75 18.35
N SER A 63 -5.76 4.86 18.38
CA SER A 63 -7.15 4.90 17.90
C SER A 63 -7.24 4.58 16.41
N VAL A 64 -6.38 5.18 15.57
CA VAL A 64 -6.34 4.92 14.12
C VAL A 64 -5.93 3.48 13.84
N ARG A 65 -4.93 2.94 14.56
CA ARG A 65 -4.54 1.52 14.44
C ARG A 65 -5.72 0.59 14.75
N ALA A 66 -6.46 0.85 15.83
CA ALA A 66 -7.61 0.04 16.21
C ALA A 66 -8.73 0.07 15.16
N ILE A 67 -8.98 1.24 14.54
CA ILE A 67 -9.97 1.38 13.46
C ILE A 67 -9.56 0.54 12.24
N ILE A 68 -8.30 0.66 11.79
CA ILE A 68 -7.84 -0.08 10.61
C ILE A 68 -7.86 -1.60 10.90
N ALA A 69 -7.42 -2.02 12.08
CA ALA A 69 -7.44 -3.43 12.47
C ALA A 69 -8.86 -4.03 12.47
N ARG A 70 -9.86 -3.25 12.91
CA ARG A 70 -11.27 -3.66 12.90
C ARG A 70 -11.80 -3.95 11.49
N HIS A 71 -11.37 -3.20 10.49
CA HIS A 71 -11.85 -3.34 9.11
C HIS A 71 -10.96 -4.21 8.22
N SER A 72 -9.75 -4.56 8.67
CA SER A 72 -8.79 -5.37 7.91
C SER A 72 -9.38 -6.70 7.39
N PRO A 73 -10.12 -7.49 8.20
CA PRO A 73 -10.70 -8.77 7.73
C PRO A 73 -11.68 -8.61 6.57
N GLU A 74 -12.50 -7.55 6.61
CA GLU A 74 -13.48 -7.26 5.55
C GLU A 74 -12.78 -6.88 4.25
N THR A 75 -11.77 -6.01 4.34
CA THR A 75 -10.96 -5.61 3.17
C THR A 75 -10.18 -6.78 2.59
N ASP A 76 -9.62 -7.65 3.43
CA ASP A 76 -8.87 -8.82 3.00
C ASP A 76 -9.77 -9.84 2.30
N SER A 77 -10.97 -10.05 2.84
CA SER A 77 -12.00 -10.91 2.22
C SER A 77 -12.43 -10.39 0.85
N LEU A 78 -12.66 -9.08 0.72
CA LEU A 78 -12.97 -8.46 -0.56
C LEU A 78 -11.80 -8.60 -1.53
N TRP A 79 -10.58 -8.33 -1.07
CA TRP A 79 -9.39 -8.45 -1.91
C TRP A 79 -9.18 -9.88 -2.39
N ALA A 80 -9.40 -10.90 -1.55
CA ALA A 80 -9.29 -12.30 -1.96
C ALA A 80 -10.25 -12.66 -3.11
N ARG A 81 -11.44 -12.04 -3.17
CA ARG A 81 -12.40 -12.22 -4.27
C ARG A 81 -11.99 -11.47 -5.55
N VAL A 82 -11.41 -10.29 -5.42
CA VAL A 82 -11.10 -9.41 -6.56
C VAL A 82 -9.72 -9.71 -7.16
N ARG A 83 -8.75 -10.13 -6.34
CA ARG A 83 -7.36 -10.38 -6.73
C ARG A 83 -7.24 -11.29 -7.96
N PRO A 84 -7.96 -12.43 -8.10
CA PRO A 84 -7.84 -13.28 -9.28
C PRO A 84 -8.22 -12.55 -10.58
N ARG A 85 -9.26 -11.70 -10.54
CA ARG A 85 -9.68 -10.91 -11.70
C ARG A 85 -8.64 -9.86 -12.06
N PHE A 86 -8.10 -9.19 -11.06
CA PHE A 86 -7.03 -8.22 -11.25
C PHE A 86 -5.75 -8.88 -11.83
N ASP A 87 -5.38 -10.05 -11.32
CA ASP A 87 -4.25 -10.83 -11.81
C ASP A 87 -4.45 -11.27 -13.27
N SER A 88 -5.68 -11.65 -13.64
CA SER A 88 -6.02 -11.95 -15.05
C SER A 88 -5.87 -10.74 -15.97
N ILE A 89 -6.30 -9.55 -15.53
CA ILE A 89 -6.17 -8.31 -16.32
C ILE A 89 -4.68 -7.98 -16.50
N LYS A 90 -3.87 -8.06 -15.44
CA LYS A 90 -2.41 -7.86 -15.53
C LYS A 90 -1.75 -8.84 -16.49
N ALA A 91 -2.13 -10.12 -16.44
CA ALA A 91 -1.59 -11.13 -17.35
C ALA A 91 -1.88 -10.79 -18.81
N ARG A 92 -3.13 -10.39 -19.11
CA ARG A 92 -3.53 -9.96 -20.44
C ARG A 92 -2.76 -8.71 -20.91
N MET A 93 -2.68 -7.67 -20.07
CA MET A 93 -1.91 -6.47 -20.39
C MET A 93 -0.45 -6.80 -20.70
N ARG A 94 0.17 -7.70 -19.92
CA ARG A 94 1.54 -8.15 -20.17
C ARG A 94 1.69 -8.79 -21.55
N THR A 95 0.78 -9.70 -21.92
CA THR A 95 0.80 -10.33 -23.25
C THR A 95 0.66 -9.31 -24.37
N GLU A 96 -0.25 -8.34 -24.21
CA GLU A 96 -0.46 -7.27 -25.19
C GLU A 96 0.79 -6.37 -25.33
N ILE A 97 1.44 -6.03 -24.20
CA ILE A 97 2.71 -5.28 -24.20
C ILE A 97 3.80 -6.11 -24.89
N ASP A 98 3.97 -7.38 -24.52
CA ASP A 98 5.01 -8.24 -25.08
C ASP A 98 4.87 -8.36 -26.61
N ALA A 99 3.64 -8.39 -27.13
CA ALA A 99 3.39 -8.41 -28.57
C ALA A 99 3.98 -7.19 -29.31
N GLN A 100 4.08 -6.02 -28.66
CA GLN A 100 4.66 -4.80 -29.22
C GLN A 100 6.19 -4.74 -29.14
N LEU A 101 6.81 -5.62 -28.36
CA LEU A 101 8.24 -5.58 -28.08
C LEU A 101 9.05 -6.46 -29.05
N THR A 102 10.26 -6.01 -29.38
CA THR A 102 11.26 -6.85 -30.05
C THR A 102 11.70 -8.00 -29.13
N PRO A 103 12.28 -9.09 -29.66
CA PRO A 103 12.76 -10.21 -28.83
C PRO A 103 13.73 -9.77 -27.73
N LYS A 104 14.65 -8.85 -28.02
CA LYS A 104 15.60 -8.31 -27.03
C LYS A 104 14.89 -7.51 -25.93
N GLN A 105 13.87 -6.73 -26.27
CA GLN A 105 13.08 -5.96 -25.30
C GLN A 105 12.21 -6.87 -24.43
N ARG A 106 11.62 -7.94 -24.98
CA ARG A 106 10.87 -8.95 -24.21
C ARG A 106 11.72 -9.59 -23.13
N ALA A 107 12.95 -9.99 -23.47
CA ALA A 107 13.88 -10.56 -22.49
C ALA A 107 14.18 -9.58 -21.35
N ARG A 108 14.35 -8.28 -21.65
CA ARG A 108 14.54 -7.25 -20.62
C ARG A 108 13.26 -7.01 -19.79
N HIS A 109 12.10 -6.99 -20.42
CA HIS A 109 10.81 -6.82 -19.75
C HIS A 109 10.54 -7.95 -18.75
N GLN A 110 10.82 -9.20 -19.15
CA GLN A 110 10.75 -10.37 -18.28
C GLN A 110 11.61 -10.20 -17.01
N GLN A 111 12.87 -9.78 -17.17
CA GLN A 111 13.78 -9.55 -16.04
C GLN A 111 13.26 -8.48 -15.07
N LEU A 112 12.67 -7.39 -15.58
CA LEU A 112 12.11 -6.33 -14.74
C LEU A 112 10.93 -6.85 -13.91
N ILE A 113 10.08 -7.70 -14.51
CA ILE A 113 8.95 -8.31 -13.81
C ILE A 113 9.46 -9.26 -12.72
N GLU A 114 10.44 -10.10 -13.03
CA GLU A 114 11.02 -11.04 -12.06
C GLU A 114 11.69 -10.31 -10.89
N GLN A 115 12.41 -9.22 -11.15
CA GLN A 115 12.99 -8.36 -10.10
C GLN A 115 11.91 -7.75 -9.20
N ALA A 116 10.82 -7.26 -9.80
CA ALA A 116 9.70 -6.69 -9.03
C ALA A 116 9.01 -7.76 -8.15
N GLU A 117 8.82 -8.97 -8.66
CA GLU A 117 8.23 -10.10 -7.91
C GLU A 117 9.19 -10.60 -6.81
N HIS A 118 10.49 -10.65 -7.07
CA HIS A 118 11.49 -11.03 -6.08
C HIS A 118 11.48 -10.09 -4.89
N HIS A 119 11.53 -8.77 -5.15
CA HIS A 119 11.44 -7.76 -4.10
C HIS A 119 10.13 -7.81 -3.34
N ARG A 120 9.04 -8.27 -3.97
CA ARG A 120 7.77 -8.46 -3.28
C ARG A 120 7.83 -9.66 -2.33
N LYS A 121 8.34 -10.81 -2.79
CA LYS A 121 8.46 -12.03 -1.97
C LYS A 121 9.41 -11.86 -0.80
N GLU A 122 10.59 -11.26 -1.01
CA GLU A 122 11.55 -10.97 0.06
C GLU A 122 10.93 -10.13 1.19
N ARG A 123 10.05 -9.18 0.82
CA ARG A 123 9.33 -8.33 1.78
C ARG A 123 8.24 -9.11 2.51
N GLU A 124 7.54 -10.02 1.84
CA GLU A 124 6.54 -10.89 2.45
C GLU A 124 7.18 -11.90 3.43
N ASP A 125 8.32 -12.51 3.09
CA ASP A 125 9.03 -13.45 3.97
C ASP A 125 9.65 -12.76 5.19
N SER A 126 10.23 -11.56 4.98
CA SER A 126 10.78 -10.75 6.08
C SER A 126 9.72 -10.32 7.10
N THR A 127 8.47 -10.15 6.68
CA THR A 127 7.36 -9.80 7.60
C THR A 127 6.83 -11.01 8.37
N LYS A 128 6.82 -12.20 7.75
CA LYS A 128 6.38 -13.44 8.40
C LYS A 128 7.38 -13.95 9.45
N GLY A 129 8.69 -13.86 9.18
CA GLY A 129 9.74 -14.29 10.13
C GLY A 129 9.79 -13.46 11.43
N LYS A 130 9.41 -12.18 11.38
CA LYS A 130 9.47 -11.28 12.54
C LYS A 130 8.19 -11.30 13.40
N ALA A 131 7.06 -11.77 12.87
CA ALA A 131 5.82 -11.98 13.64
C ALA A 131 5.91 -13.18 14.60
N VAL A 132 6.77 -14.17 14.30
CA VAL A 132 7.00 -15.36 15.14
C VAL A 132 8.03 -15.11 16.24
N GLY A 133 8.95 -14.15 16.07
CA GLY A 133 10.03 -13.87 17.01
C GLY A 133 9.77 -12.78 18.07
N GLY A 134 8.60 -12.14 18.07
CA GLY A 134 8.28 -11.00 18.95
C GLY A 134 7.59 -11.34 20.28
N GLY A 135 7.43 -12.62 20.61
CA GLY A 135 6.83 -13.09 21.86
C GLY A 135 7.90 -13.62 22.81
N GLY A 136 8.62 -12.72 23.47
CA GLY A 136 9.61 -13.10 24.48
C GLY A 136 10.63 -12.00 24.66
N HIS A 137 10.35 -11.09 25.60
CA HIS A 137 11.26 -10.56 26.62
C HIS A 137 10.40 -9.78 27.62
#